data_AF-A0AAV4JD46-F1
#
_entry.id   AF-A0AAV4JD46-F1
#
_cell.length_a   1.000
_cell.length_b   1.000
_cell.length_c   1.000
_cell.angle_alpha   90.00
_cell.angle_beta   90.00
_cell.angle_gamma   90.00
#
_symmetry.space_group_name_H-M   'P 1'
#
loop_
_entity.id
_entity.type
_entity.pdbx_description
1 polymer ?
#
loop_
_entity_poly.entity_id
_entity_poly.type
_entity_poly.pdbx_seq_one_letter_code
_entity_poly.pdbx_strand_id
1 'polypeptide(L)'
;MHPAIPIGLVFFGCCSNVIFLEEIVKVYPNSGNTLTFFAFLFNCLEGLFITTRFLTKKSAIPMKYYVVMVAFFFIVQTLNNYTLGFNIAMPLHMIFRAGSLIANLILGVIILKRSYKPTKYISVVFITIGIVVCTIASSNQKEKMAGHTGDAAYDYLIWCIGLFLLVLSLFLSARMGIFQEQTYAIYGKHPAEALFYNHFLPLPGFLLLYSDISRCFGDFNASAPYALPVIGGSVPWAWLWLFFITIS
;
A
#
# COMPACT_ATOMS: atom_id res chain seq x y z
N MET A 1 -12.04 16.36 21.28
CA MET A 1 -11.97 16.57 19.82
C MET A 1 -13.11 15.80 19.17
N HIS A 2 -13.93 16.44 18.35
CA HIS A 2 -15.06 15.77 17.69
C HIS A 2 -14.52 14.74 16.68
N PRO A 3 -14.99 13.48 16.68
CA PRO A 3 -14.46 12.42 15.82
C PRO A 3 -14.60 12.73 14.31
N ALA A 4 -15.48 13.67 13.93
CA ALA A 4 -15.63 14.10 12.55
C ALA A 4 -14.38 14.75 11.94
N ILE A 5 -13.56 15.45 12.75
CA ILE A 5 -12.36 16.14 12.25
C ILE A 5 -11.30 15.15 11.74
N PRO A 6 -10.85 14.16 12.52
CA PRO A 6 -9.87 13.19 12.02
C PRO A 6 -10.43 12.34 10.88
N ILE A 7 -11.74 12.03 10.86
CA ILE A 7 -12.37 11.32 9.75
C ILE A 7 -12.33 12.16 8.47
N GLY A 8 -12.69 13.45 8.55
CA GLY A 8 -12.65 14.35 7.40
C GLY A 8 -11.24 14.55 6.85
N LEU A 9 -10.24 14.69 7.72
CA LEU A 9 -8.83 14.80 7.33
C LEU A 9 -8.33 13.53 6.63
N VAL A 10 -8.65 12.35 7.16
CA VAL A 10 -8.27 11.07 6.53
C VAL A 10 -8.94 10.89 5.18
N PHE A 11 -10.23 11.19 5.06
CA PHE A 11 -10.93 11.09 3.79
C PHE A 11 -10.34 12.03 2.74
N PHE A 12 -10.11 13.29 3.11
CA PHE A 12 -9.51 14.27 2.20
C PHE A 12 -8.10 13.85 1.77
N GLY A 13 -7.23 13.50 2.73
CA GLY A 13 -5.87 13.04 2.44
C GLY A 13 -5.83 11.81 1.54
N CYS A 14 -6.60 10.76 1.86
CA CYS A 14 -6.63 9.54 1.05
C CYS A 14 -7.20 9.78 -0.36
N CYS A 15 -8.30 10.53 -0.50
CA CYS A 15 -8.89 10.80 -1.81
C CYS A 15 -7.97 11.67 -2.68
N SER A 16 -7.36 12.70 -2.11
CA SER A 16 -6.39 13.54 -2.81
C SER A 16 -5.18 12.74 -3.26
N ASN A 17 -4.62 11.90 -2.38
CA ASN A 17 -3.45 11.07 -2.68
C ASN A 17 -3.71 10.13 -3.88
N VAL A 18 -4.87 9.45 -3.92
CA VAL A 18 -5.25 8.58 -5.04
C VAL A 18 -5.33 9.35 -6.36
N ILE A 19 -5.91 10.54 -6.38
CA ILE A 19 -6.04 11.35 -7.60
C ILE A 19 -4.67 11.72 -8.15
N PHE A 20 -3.77 12.23 -7.31
CA PHE A 20 -2.42 12.59 -7.75
C PHE A 20 -1.59 11.37 -8.17
N LEU A 21 -1.73 10.24 -7.47
CA LEU A 21 -1.06 9.00 -7.80
C LEU A 21 -1.50 8.50 -9.18
N GLU A 22 -2.80 8.52 -9.47
CA GLU A 22 -3.34 8.08 -10.76
C GLU A 22 -2.78 8.90 -11.93
N GLU A 23 -2.71 10.22 -11.78
CA GLU A 23 -2.15 11.11 -12.80
C GLU A 23 -0.66 10.84 -13.07
N ILE A 24 0.15 10.59 -12.03
CA ILE A 24 1.56 10.23 -12.22
C ILE A 24 1.70 8.86 -12.88
N VAL A 25 0.96 7.85 -12.41
CA VAL A 25 1.08 6.47 -12.91
C VAL A 25 0.60 6.35 -14.37
N LYS A 26 -0.39 7.18 -14.80
CA LYS A 26 -0.81 7.26 -16.20
C LYS A 26 0.34 7.68 -17.14
N VAL A 27 1.19 8.61 -16.69
CA VAL A 27 2.30 9.14 -17.50
C VAL A 27 3.57 8.29 -17.33
N TYR A 28 3.83 7.84 -16.10
CA TYR A 28 5.02 7.06 -15.73
C TYR A 28 4.61 5.77 -15.02
N PRO A 29 4.28 4.69 -15.76
CA PRO A 29 3.75 3.45 -15.18
C PRO A 29 4.71 2.74 -14.21
N ASN A 30 6.03 2.95 -14.38
CA ASN A 30 7.06 2.36 -13.52
C ASN A 30 7.46 3.24 -12.32
N SER A 31 6.74 4.33 -12.05
CA SER A 31 7.08 5.31 -11.00
C SER A 31 6.72 4.87 -9.57
N GLY A 32 5.98 3.77 -9.40
CA GLY A 32 5.45 3.34 -8.09
C GLY A 32 6.53 3.12 -7.01
N ASN A 33 7.67 2.55 -7.38
CA ASN A 33 8.80 2.33 -6.47
C ASN A 33 9.44 3.66 -6.01
N THR A 34 9.52 4.63 -6.92
CA THR A 34 10.04 5.98 -6.65
C THR A 34 9.11 6.75 -5.72
N LEU A 35 7.79 6.72 -6.00
CA LEU A 35 6.79 7.39 -5.17
C LEU A 35 6.81 6.86 -3.72
N THR A 36 6.85 5.53 -3.56
CA THR A 36 6.91 4.91 -2.24
C THR A 36 8.22 5.21 -1.52
N PHE A 37 9.36 5.23 -2.22
CA PHE A 37 10.64 5.61 -1.63
C PHE A 37 10.62 7.04 -1.08
N PHE A 38 10.17 8.03 -1.87
CA PHE A 38 10.09 9.42 -1.41
C PHE A 38 9.09 9.60 -0.27
N ALA A 39 7.94 8.92 -0.31
CA ALA A 39 6.99 8.94 0.79
C ALA A 39 7.59 8.35 2.08
N PHE A 40 8.36 7.27 1.97
CA PHE A 40 9.02 6.64 3.12
C PHE A 40 10.14 7.53 3.67
N LEU A 41 10.91 8.16 2.78
CA LEU A 41 11.95 9.11 3.14
C LEU A 41 11.37 10.34 3.85
N PHE A 42 10.29 10.92 3.32
CA PHE A 42 9.62 12.07 3.93
C PHE A 42 9.08 11.72 5.32
N ASN A 43 8.32 10.63 5.44
CA ASN A 43 7.80 10.14 6.73
C ASN A 43 8.92 9.82 7.73
N CYS A 44 10.05 9.29 7.25
CA CYS A 44 11.21 9.03 8.07
C CYS A 44 11.88 10.32 8.57
N LEU A 45 12.01 11.34 7.71
CA LEU A 45 12.60 12.63 8.07
C LEU A 45 11.71 13.36 9.08
N GLU A 46 10.41 13.45 8.81
CA GLU A 46 9.44 14.02 9.74
C GLU A 46 9.49 13.28 11.09
N GLY A 47 9.48 11.94 11.06
CA GLY A 47 9.63 11.10 12.24
C GLY A 47 10.96 11.34 12.99
N LEU A 48 12.05 11.60 12.28
CA LEU A 48 13.35 11.91 12.87
C LEU A 48 13.34 13.26 13.62
N PHE A 49 12.72 14.28 13.02
CA PHE A 49 12.59 15.61 13.62
C PHE A 49 11.60 15.64 14.79
N ILE A 50 10.45 14.99 14.65
CA ILE A 50 9.34 15.06 15.62
C ILE A 50 9.48 14.00 16.73
N THR A 51 9.77 12.75 16.38
CA THR A 51 9.70 11.61 17.32
C THR A 51 10.99 11.40 18.09
N THR A 52 12.13 11.41 17.40
CA THR A 52 13.37 10.88 17.98
C THR A 52 14.31 11.94 18.55
N ARG A 53 14.10 13.26 18.31
CA ARG A 53 15.06 14.33 18.70
C ARG A 53 16.51 13.81 18.61
N PHE A 54 16.94 13.44 17.41
CA PHE A 54 18.25 12.79 17.17
C PHE A 54 18.47 11.44 17.90
N LEU A 55 17.52 10.51 17.79
CA LEU A 55 17.62 9.14 18.35
C LEU A 55 17.80 9.05 19.88
N THR A 56 17.58 10.13 20.62
CA THR A 56 17.89 10.19 22.07
C THR A 56 16.89 9.40 22.94
N LYS A 57 15.73 9.04 22.39
CA LYS A 57 14.67 8.33 23.12
C LYS A 57 14.83 6.82 23.01
N LYS A 58 14.88 6.13 24.15
CA LYS A 58 14.87 4.65 24.20
C LYS A 58 13.55 4.13 23.59
N SER A 59 13.70 3.16 22.69
CA SER A 59 12.59 2.48 22.02
C SER A 59 11.75 1.70 23.04
N ALA A 60 10.44 1.95 23.06
CA ALA A 60 9.51 1.27 23.97
C ALA A 60 9.15 -0.14 23.47
N ILE A 61 9.18 -0.35 22.15
CA ILE A 61 8.92 -1.64 21.51
C ILE A 61 10.25 -2.25 21.04
N PRO A 62 10.58 -3.51 21.36
CA PRO A 62 11.85 -4.09 20.93
C PRO A 62 11.98 -4.11 19.40
N MET A 63 13.17 -3.76 18.89
CA MET A 63 13.46 -3.65 17.45
C MET A 63 13.11 -4.91 16.64
N LYS A 64 13.18 -6.10 17.26
CA LYS A 64 12.80 -7.38 16.64
C LYS A 64 11.38 -7.36 16.07
N TYR A 65 10.43 -6.69 16.74
CA TYR A 65 9.04 -6.60 16.26
C TYR A 65 8.93 -5.74 14.99
N TYR A 66 9.68 -4.64 14.92
CA TYR A 66 9.70 -3.79 13.74
C TYR A 66 10.37 -4.48 12.54
N VAL A 67 11.43 -5.26 12.76
CA VAL A 67 12.05 -6.06 11.69
C VAL A 67 11.06 -7.08 11.12
N VAL A 68 10.31 -7.78 11.98
CA VAL A 68 9.27 -8.73 11.54
C VAL A 68 8.15 -7.99 10.78
N MET A 69 7.74 -6.80 11.24
CA MET A 69 6.76 -5.98 10.52
C MET A 69 7.20 -5.60 9.12
N VAL A 70 8.44 -5.14 9.00
CA VAL A 70 9.02 -4.75 7.71
C VAL A 70 9.17 -5.94 6.78
N ALA A 71 9.51 -7.12 7.32
CA ALA A 71 9.53 -8.35 6.52
C ALA A 71 8.14 -8.69 5.97
N PHE A 72 7.08 -8.62 6.79
CA PHE A 72 5.71 -8.80 6.31
C PHE A 72 5.33 -7.77 5.25
N PHE A 73 5.65 -6.49 5.49
CA PHE A 73 5.39 -5.42 4.54
C PHE A 73 6.08 -5.69 3.20
N PHE A 74 7.37 -6.02 3.21
CA PHE A 74 8.12 -6.29 2.00
C PHE A 74 7.55 -7.49 1.23
N ILE A 75 7.25 -8.60 1.91
CA ILE A 75 6.64 -9.78 1.27
C ILE A 75 5.30 -9.42 0.62
N VAL A 76 4.43 -8.70 1.34
CA VAL A 76 3.13 -8.25 0.82
C VAL A 76 3.31 -7.32 -0.38
N GLN A 77 4.24 -6.36 -0.30
CA GLN A 77 4.53 -5.43 -1.40
C GLN A 77 5.08 -6.16 -2.63
N THR A 78 6.01 -7.10 -2.44
CA THR A 78 6.55 -7.92 -3.52
C THR A 78 5.45 -8.77 -4.17
N LEU A 79 4.62 -9.47 -3.40
CA LEU A 79 3.49 -10.23 -3.94
C LEU A 79 2.50 -9.34 -4.68
N ASN A 80 2.16 -8.17 -4.12
CA ASN A 80 1.28 -7.21 -4.78
C ASN A 80 1.88 -6.70 -6.09
N ASN A 81 3.18 -6.42 -6.14
CA ASN A 81 3.83 -5.98 -7.37
C ASN A 81 3.84 -7.09 -8.42
N TYR A 82 4.16 -8.33 -8.03
CA TYR A 82 4.06 -9.48 -8.94
C TYR A 82 2.64 -9.67 -9.50
N THR A 83 1.59 -9.43 -8.72
CA THR A 83 0.20 -9.51 -9.21
C THR A 83 -0.13 -8.51 -10.32
N LEU A 84 0.53 -7.36 -10.36
CA LEU A 84 0.39 -6.38 -11.45
C LEU A 84 1.05 -6.90 -12.74
N GLY A 85 2.18 -7.60 -12.61
CA GLY A 85 2.86 -8.25 -13.73
C GLY A 85 2.06 -9.39 -14.38
N PHE A 86 1.04 -9.92 -13.69
CA PHE A 86 0.11 -10.92 -14.23
C PHE A 86 -1.11 -10.32 -14.95
N ASN A 87 -1.06 -9.04 -15.31
CA ASN A 87 -2.13 -8.31 -16.04
C ASN A 87 -3.51 -8.44 -15.40
N ILE A 88 -3.57 -8.46 -14.07
CA ILE A 88 -4.85 -8.41 -13.35
C ILE A 88 -5.40 -6.98 -13.43
N ALA A 89 -6.70 -6.85 -13.68
CA ALA A 89 -7.36 -5.54 -13.68
C ALA A 89 -7.13 -4.82 -12.35
N MET A 90 -6.62 -3.57 -12.39
CA MET A 90 -6.46 -2.72 -11.21
C MET A 90 -7.74 -2.62 -10.34
N PRO A 91 -8.95 -2.54 -10.90
CA PRO A 91 -10.19 -2.61 -10.13
C PRO A 91 -10.35 -3.92 -9.33
N LEU A 92 -9.94 -5.06 -9.89
CA LEU A 92 -10.01 -6.35 -9.19
C LEU A 92 -9.05 -6.36 -7.99
N HIS A 93 -7.84 -5.83 -8.16
CA HIS A 93 -6.88 -5.64 -7.06
C HIS A 93 -7.47 -4.79 -5.93
N MET A 94 -8.12 -3.67 -6.26
CA MET A 94 -8.78 -2.80 -5.27
C MET A 94 -9.93 -3.51 -4.53
N ILE A 95 -10.74 -4.29 -5.24
CA ILE A 95 -11.84 -5.07 -4.64
C ILE A 95 -11.31 -6.12 -3.67
N PHE A 96 -10.27 -6.87 -4.07
CA PHE A 96 -9.61 -7.81 -3.17
C PHE A 96 -9.02 -7.07 -1.96
N ARG A 97 -8.30 -5.97 -2.15
CA ARG A 97 -7.73 -5.18 -1.04
C ARG A 97 -8.79 -4.73 -0.02
N ALA A 98 -9.99 -4.34 -0.47
CA ALA A 98 -11.13 -4.05 0.41
C ALA A 98 -11.62 -5.29 1.20
N GLY A 99 -11.43 -6.49 0.64
CA GLY A 99 -11.67 -7.78 1.29
C GLY A 99 -10.71 -8.12 2.44
N SER A 100 -9.67 -7.33 2.70
CA SER A 100 -8.78 -7.53 3.86
C SER A 100 -9.51 -7.55 5.20
N LEU A 101 -10.67 -6.89 5.29
CA LEU A 101 -11.58 -6.96 6.45
C LEU A 101 -12.05 -8.40 6.73
N ILE A 102 -12.32 -9.18 5.68
CA ILE A 102 -12.72 -10.59 5.81
C ILE A 102 -11.58 -11.40 6.42
N ALA A 103 -10.37 -11.29 5.86
CA ALA A 103 -9.22 -12.02 6.37
C ALA A 103 -8.88 -11.61 7.80
N ASN A 104 -8.94 -10.32 8.14
CA ASN A 104 -8.75 -9.86 9.52
C ASN A 104 -9.76 -10.50 10.48
N LEU A 105 -11.03 -10.62 10.08
CA LEU A 105 -12.04 -11.29 10.89
C LEU A 105 -11.76 -12.78 11.04
N ILE A 106 -11.46 -13.49 9.95
CA ILE A 106 -11.16 -14.94 9.96
C ILE A 106 -9.93 -15.23 10.82
N LEU A 107 -8.80 -14.57 10.55
CA LEU A 107 -7.59 -14.74 11.36
C LEU A 107 -7.81 -14.26 12.81
N GLY A 108 -8.64 -13.25 13.03
CA GLY A 108 -9.01 -12.80 14.38
C GLY A 108 -9.78 -13.86 15.17
N VAL A 109 -10.65 -14.64 14.52
CA VAL A 109 -11.32 -15.78 15.15
C VAL A 109 -10.33 -16.91 15.40
N ILE A 110 -9.47 -17.24 14.42
CA ILE A 110 -8.57 -18.40 14.51
C ILE A 110 -7.41 -18.14 15.49
N ILE A 111 -6.71 -17.02 15.35
CA ILE A 111 -5.49 -16.70 16.11
C ILE A 111 -5.82 -16.06 17.45
N LEU A 112 -6.71 -15.06 17.47
CA LEU A 112 -7.06 -14.33 18.69
C LEU A 112 -8.18 -15.00 19.48
N LYS A 113 -8.82 -16.07 18.95
CA LYS A 113 -9.96 -16.78 19.56
C LYS A 113 -11.08 -15.84 20.01
N ARG A 114 -11.25 -14.71 19.31
CA ARG A 114 -12.29 -13.73 19.60
C ARG A 114 -13.60 -14.12 18.92
N SER A 115 -14.70 -13.95 19.63
CA SER A 115 -16.05 -14.07 19.08
C SER A 115 -16.55 -12.71 18.60
N TYR A 116 -17.00 -12.63 17.35
CA TYR A 116 -17.57 -11.41 16.79
C TYR A 116 -19.10 -11.46 16.79
N LYS A 117 -19.75 -10.29 16.70
CA LYS A 117 -21.21 -10.22 16.57
C LYS A 117 -21.68 -10.86 15.26
N PRO A 118 -22.86 -11.51 15.21
CA PRO A 118 -23.39 -12.15 14.01
C PRO A 118 -23.49 -11.19 12.81
N THR A 119 -23.72 -9.90 13.06
CA THR A 119 -23.74 -8.86 12.02
C THR A 119 -22.44 -8.75 11.24
N LYS A 120 -21.29 -8.99 11.87
CA LYS A 120 -19.97 -8.95 11.20
C LYS A 120 -19.78 -10.13 10.25
N TYR A 121 -20.27 -11.31 10.61
CA TYR A 121 -20.25 -12.49 9.73
C TYR A 121 -21.14 -12.28 8.51
N ILE A 122 -22.32 -11.68 8.69
CA ILE A 122 -23.21 -11.32 7.56
C ILE A 122 -22.51 -10.33 6.61
N SER A 123 -21.85 -9.29 7.13
CA SER A 123 -21.08 -8.37 6.28
C SER A 123 -19.98 -9.07 5.48
N VAL A 124 -19.28 -10.04 6.08
CA VAL A 124 -18.26 -10.84 5.39
C VAL A 124 -18.86 -11.66 4.24
N VAL A 125 -20.04 -12.26 4.43
CA VAL A 125 -20.74 -12.98 3.36
C VAL A 125 -21.07 -12.05 2.20
N PHE A 126 -21.65 -10.87 2.46
CA PHE A 126 -21.97 -9.89 1.41
C PHE A 126 -20.72 -9.43 0.64
N ILE A 127 -19.60 -9.16 1.32
CA ILE A 127 -18.35 -8.76 0.67
C ILE A 127 -17.80 -9.93 -0.19
N THR A 128 -17.89 -11.17 0.30
CA THR A 128 -17.46 -12.36 -0.44
C THR A 128 -18.26 -12.52 -1.73
N ILE A 129 -19.59 -12.34 -1.67
CA ILE A 129 -20.45 -12.35 -2.86
C ILE A 129 -20.03 -11.26 -3.84
N GLY A 130 -19.79 -10.03 -3.36
CA GLY A 130 -19.31 -8.92 -4.20
C GLY A 130 -17.99 -9.23 -4.91
N ILE A 131 -17.03 -9.83 -4.21
CA ILE A 131 -15.74 -10.26 -4.79
C ILE A 131 -15.96 -11.33 -5.87
N VAL A 132 -16.80 -12.33 -5.62
CA VAL A 132 -17.10 -13.40 -6.60
C VAL A 132 -17.75 -12.82 -7.85
N VAL A 133 -18.77 -11.98 -7.71
CA VAL A 133 -19.46 -11.34 -8.85
C VAL A 133 -18.49 -10.50 -9.67
N CYS A 134 -17.66 -9.67 -9.02
CA CYS A 134 -16.67 -8.84 -9.72
C CYS A 134 -15.57 -9.69 -10.38
N THR A 135 -15.18 -10.81 -9.75
CA THR A 135 -14.19 -11.73 -10.32
C THR A 135 -14.73 -12.37 -11.61
N ILE A 136 -16.00 -12.78 -11.63
CA ILE A 136 -16.66 -13.33 -12.83
C ILE A 136 -16.79 -12.26 -13.92
N ALA A 137 -17.19 -11.03 -13.54
CA ALA A 137 -17.27 -9.93 -14.49
C ALA A 137 -15.89 -9.62 -15.12
N SER A 138 -14.82 -9.65 -14.31
CA SER A 138 -13.45 -9.45 -14.76
C SER A 138 -12.94 -10.62 -15.62
N SER A 139 -13.35 -11.86 -15.33
CA SER A 139 -12.95 -13.01 -16.16
C SER A 139 -13.52 -12.96 -17.57
N ASN A 140 -14.68 -12.33 -17.76
CA ASN A 140 -15.28 -12.14 -19.08
C ASN A 140 -14.59 -11.03 -19.89
N GLN A 141 -13.79 -10.17 -19.26
CA GLN A 141 -13.01 -9.12 -19.92
C GLN A 141 -11.59 -9.57 -20.32
N LYS A 142 -11.24 -10.85 -20.11
CA LYS A 142 -9.92 -11.43 -20.41
C LYS A 142 -9.46 -11.24 -21.85
N GLU A 143 -10.38 -11.17 -22.82
CA GLU A 143 -10.05 -10.95 -24.23
C GLU A 143 -9.31 -9.62 -24.49
N LYS A 144 -9.41 -8.63 -23.59
CA LYS A 144 -8.76 -7.31 -23.74
C LYS A 144 -7.44 -7.16 -22.97
N MET A 145 -6.96 -8.18 -22.25
CA MET A 145 -5.71 -8.11 -21.48
C MET A 145 -4.49 -8.33 -22.40
N ALA A 146 -3.52 -7.42 -22.34
CA ALA A 146 -2.33 -7.45 -23.19
C ALA A 146 -1.35 -8.54 -22.73
N GLY A 147 -1.37 -9.68 -23.42
CA GLY A 147 -0.49 -10.82 -23.15
C GLY A 147 -0.97 -12.14 -23.77
N HIS A 148 -1.83 -12.08 -24.79
CA HIS A 148 -2.35 -13.25 -25.49
C HIS A 148 -1.20 -14.00 -26.18
N THR A 149 -0.77 -15.08 -25.57
CA THR A 149 0.14 -16.05 -26.19
C THR A 149 -0.58 -16.94 -27.21
N GLY A 150 -1.92 -16.86 -27.28
CA GLY A 150 -2.76 -17.62 -28.21
C GLY A 150 -3.19 -18.99 -27.67
N ASP A 151 -2.71 -19.40 -26.50
CA ASP A 151 -3.13 -20.61 -25.79
C ASP A 151 -4.03 -20.26 -24.60
N ALA A 152 -5.34 -20.48 -24.79
CA ALA A 152 -6.36 -20.17 -23.79
C ALA A 152 -6.15 -20.92 -22.46
N ALA A 153 -5.50 -22.09 -22.46
CA ALA A 153 -5.23 -22.84 -21.23
C ALA A 153 -4.11 -22.20 -20.41
N TYR A 154 -3.05 -21.73 -21.08
CA TYR A 154 -1.91 -21.06 -20.44
C TYR A 154 -2.33 -19.71 -19.84
N ASP A 155 -3.09 -18.91 -20.60
CA ASP A 155 -3.59 -17.61 -20.14
C ASP A 155 -4.55 -17.76 -18.94
N TYR A 156 -5.35 -18.84 -18.90
CA TYR A 156 -6.20 -19.16 -17.76
C TYR A 156 -5.38 -19.55 -16.52
N LEU A 157 -4.32 -20.35 -16.68
CA LEU A 157 -3.43 -20.73 -15.58
C LEU A 157 -2.71 -19.52 -14.98
N ILE A 158 -2.17 -18.63 -15.81
CA ILE A 158 -1.52 -17.40 -15.34
C ILE A 158 -2.49 -16.55 -14.52
N TRP A 159 -3.72 -16.38 -15.01
CA TRP A 159 -4.74 -15.61 -14.30
C TRP A 159 -5.10 -16.23 -12.95
N CYS A 160 -5.24 -17.57 -12.88
CA CYS A 160 -5.47 -18.29 -11.62
C CYS A 160 -4.32 -18.12 -10.63
N ILE A 161 -3.07 -18.16 -11.11
CA ILE A 161 -1.88 -17.91 -10.28
C ILE A 161 -1.92 -16.48 -9.73
N GLY A 162 -2.21 -15.49 -10.57
CA GLY A 162 -2.36 -14.10 -10.16
C GLY A 162 -3.44 -13.91 -9.07
N LEU A 163 -4.61 -14.55 -9.24
CA LEU A 163 -5.69 -14.53 -8.26
C LEU A 163 -5.28 -15.22 -6.94
N PHE A 164 -4.54 -16.33 -7.02
CA PHE A 164 -4.00 -16.99 -5.84
C PHE A 164 -3.01 -16.10 -5.08
N LEU A 165 -2.08 -15.42 -5.77
CA LEU A 165 -1.16 -14.48 -5.15
C LEU A 165 -1.89 -13.31 -4.47
N LEU A 166 -2.96 -12.79 -5.08
CA LEU A 166 -3.80 -11.76 -4.49
C LEU A 166 -4.42 -12.20 -3.15
N VAL A 167 -5.00 -13.40 -3.13
CA VAL A 167 -5.57 -13.98 -1.91
C VAL A 167 -4.47 -14.17 -0.85
N LEU A 168 -3.32 -14.71 -1.23
CA LEU A 168 -2.20 -14.91 -0.30
C LEU A 168 -1.71 -13.59 0.30
N SER A 169 -1.51 -12.57 -0.53
CA SER A 169 -1.11 -11.22 -0.11
C SER A 169 -2.11 -10.62 0.89
N LEU A 170 -3.40 -10.86 0.67
CA LEU A 170 -4.48 -10.39 1.54
C LEU A 170 -4.46 -11.05 2.93
N PHE A 171 -4.23 -12.36 3.00
CA PHE A 171 -4.07 -13.06 4.28
C PHE A 171 -2.80 -12.63 5.02
N LEU A 172 -1.70 -12.40 4.31
CA LEU A 172 -0.46 -11.88 4.89
C LEU A 172 -0.63 -10.44 5.42
N SER A 173 -1.33 -9.59 4.66
CA SER A 173 -1.67 -8.23 5.09
C SER A 173 -2.52 -8.22 6.37
N ALA A 174 -3.51 -9.12 6.45
CA ALA A 174 -4.31 -9.29 7.65
C ALA A 174 -3.48 -9.83 8.83
N ARG A 175 -2.57 -10.79 8.58
CA ARG A 175 -1.66 -11.29 9.61
C ARG A 175 -0.76 -10.19 10.16
N MET A 176 -0.23 -9.34 9.30
CA MET A 176 0.56 -8.16 9.68
C MET A 176 -0.25 -7.23 10.59
N GLY A 177 -1.50 -6.90 10.22
CA GLY A 177 -2.38 -6.07 11.04
C GLY A 177 -2.65 -6.66 12.43
N ILE A 178 -2.89 -7.97 12.52
CA ILE A 178 -3.09 -8.65 13.81
C ILE A 178 -1.81 -8.65 14.64
N PHE A 179 -0.65 -8.89 14.02
CA PHE A 179 0.64 -8.81 14.72
C PHE A 179 0.87 -7.41 15.29
N GLN A 180 0.40 -6.36 14.60
CA GLN A 180 0.45 -4.98 15.06
C GLN A 180 -0.40 -4.77 16.30
N GLU A 181 -1.64 -5.27 16.26
CA GLU A 181 -2.57 -5.20 17.38
C GLU A 181 -2.00 -5.92 18.62
N GLN A 182 -1.46 -7.13 18.45
CA GLN A 182 -0.85 -7.90 19.54
C GLN A 182 0.35 -7.16 20.14
N THR A 183 1.20 -6.57 19.31
CA THR A 183 2.38 -5.81 19.77
C THR A 183 1.95 -4.58 20.58
N TYR A 184 0.97 -3.82 20.09
CA TYR A 184 0.45 -2.65 20.82
C TYR A 184 -0.34 -3.01 22.07
N ALA A 185 -0.93 -4.21 22.14
CA ALA A 185 -1.58 -4.69 23.36
C ALA A 185 -0.57 -4.96 24.49
N ILE A 186 0.65 -5.39 24.16
CA ILE A 186 1.70 -5.72 25.13
C ILE A 186 2.49 -4.47 25.53
N TYR A 187 2.94 -3.67 24.57
CA TYR A 187 3.88 -2.57 24.79
C TYR A 187 3.21 -1.18 24.87
N GLY A 188 1.90 -1.11 24.62
CA GLY A 188 1.19 0.16 24.50
C GLY A 188 1.31 0.79 23.12
N LYS A 189 0.55 1.86 22.90
CA LYS A 189 0.50 2.58 21.62
C LYS A 189 1.58 3.65 21.56
N HIS A 190 2.59 3.42 20.73
CA HIS A 190 3.63 4.40 20.42
C HIS A 190 3.60 4.76 18.93
N PRO A 191 2.58 5.53 18.48
CA PRO A 191 2.34 5.75 17.05
C PRO A 191 3.48 6.48 16.35
N ALA A 192 4.07 7.48 17.00
CA ALA A 192 5.16 8.27 16.44
C ALA A 192 6.45 7.43 16.26
N GLU A 193 6.75 6.55 17.24
CA GLU A 193 7.90 5.63 17.19
C GLU A 193 7.68 4.54 16.14
N ALA A 194 6.49 3.96 16.11
CA ALA A 194 6.14 2.96 15.12
C ALA A 194 6.13 3.52 13.69
N LEU A 195 5.68 4.76 13.51
CA LEU A 195 5.74 5.43 12.22
C LEU A 195 7.20 5.56 11.76
N PHE A 196 8.10 6.04 12.63
CA PHE A 196 9.52 6.16 12.29
C PHE A 196 10.14 4.81 11.91
N TYR A 197 10.06 3.79 12.78
CA TYR A 197 10.75 2.51 12.51
C TYR A 197 10.17 1.75 11.32
N ASN A 198 8.85 1.79 11.10
CA ASN A 198 8.24 1.13 9.95
C ASN A 198 8.60 1.79 8.61
N HIS A 199 9.02 3.06 8.59
CA HIS A 199 9.47 3.74 7.37
C HIS A 199 10.98 3.79 7.24
N PHE A 200 11.73 3.84 8.34
CA PHE A 200 13.20 3.84 8.36
C PHE A 200 13.80 2.49 7.98
N LEU A 201 13.30 1.39 8.57
CA LEU A 201 13.86 0.05 8.37
C LEU A 201 13.70 -0.51 6.94
N PRO A 202 12.64 -0.19 6.17
CA PRO A 202 12.57 -0.58 4.76
C PRO A 202 13.49 0.21 3.83
N LEU A 203 13.96 1.42 4.20
CA LEU A 203 14.77 2.28 3.33
C LEU A 203 16.01 1.57 2.72
N PRO A 204 16.79 0.79 3.48
CA PRO A 204 17.88 0.00 2.90
C PRO A 204 17.40 -1.03 1.87
N GLY A 205 16.19 -1.58 2.02
CA GLY A 205 15.60 -2.51 1.05
C GLY A 205 15.29 -1.85 -0.30
N PHE A 206 15.01 -0.55 -0.32
CA PHE A 206 14.83 0.21 -1.56
C PHE A 206 16.11 0.33 -2.39
N LEU A 207 17.30 0.04 -1.84
CA LEU A 207 18.54 -0.02 -2.61
C LEU A 207 18.50 -1.10 -3.69
N LEU A 208 17.76 -2.19 -3.47
CA LEU A 208 17.54 -3.23 -4.49
C LEU A 208 16.71 -2.73 -5.68
N LEU A 209 15.94 -1.65 -5.47
CA LEU A 209 15.07 -1.02 -6.47
C LEU A 209 15.70 0.27 -7.03
N TYR A 210 16.98 0.52 -6.75
CA TYR A 210 17.67 1.75 -7.12
C TYR A 210 17.63 2.04 -8.62
N SER A 211 17.73 1.01 -9.48
CA SER A 211 17.69 1.16 -10.94
C SER A 211 16.39 1.79 -11.43
N ASP A 212 15.25 1.42 -10.83
CA ASP A 212 13.95 1.97 -11.17
C ASP A 212 13.82 3.41 -10.68
N ILE A 213 14.31 3.67 -9.46
CA ILE A 213 14.29 4.98 -8.83
C ILE A 213 15.13 5.97 -9.64
N SER A 214 16.35 5.61 -10.02
CA SER A 214 17.25 6.49 -10.78
C SER A 214 16.72 6.82 -12.17
N ARG A 215 16.07 5.85 -12.83
CA ARG A 215 15.47 6.06 -14.15
C ARG A 215 14.31 7.04 -14.07
N CYS A 216 13.41 6.81 -13.12
CA CYS A 216 12.25 7.65 -12.90
C CYS A 216 12.63 9.07 -12.42
N PHE A 217 13.73 9.21 -11.66
CA PHE A 217 14.28 10.51 -11.29
C PHE A 217 14.70 11.33 -12.52
N GLY A 218 15.32 10.68 -13.50
CA GLY A 218 15.63 11.30 -14.80
C GLY A 218 14.36 11.73 -15.55
N ASP A 219 13.36 10.86 -15.59
CA ASP A 219 12.07 11.13 -16.23
C ASP A 219 11.31 12.29 -15.57
N PHE A 220 11.38 12.42 -14.25
CA PHE A 220 10.76 13.50 -13.47
C PHE A 220 11.47 14.84 -13.66
N ASN A 221 12.80 14.81 -13.85
CA ASN A 221 13.57 16.00 -14.15
C ASN A 221 13.33 16.50 -15.59
N ALA A 222 13.00 15.59 -16.51
CA ALA A 222 12.64 15.91 -17.89
C ALA A 222 11.18 16.35 -18.07
N SER A 223 10.35 16.28 -17.03
CA SER A 223 8.93 16.65 -17.12
C SER A 223 8.74 18.14 -17.39
N ALA A 224 7.63 18.49 -18.05
CA ALA A 224 7.34 19.87 -18.38
C ALA A 224 7.34 20.79 -17.14
N PRO A 225 8.03 21.93 -17.19
CA PRO A 225 8.04 22.88 -16.08
C PRO A 225 6.64 23.46 -15.87
N TYR A 226 6.12 23.33 -14.65
CA TYR A 226 4.90 24.01 -14.22
C TYR A 226 5.28 25.31 -13.53
N ALA A 227 4.78 26.44 -14.05
CA ALA A 227 4.98 27.74 -13.44
C ALA A 227 4.13 27.85 -12.17
N LEU A 228 4.78 28.00 -11.00
CA LEU A 228 4.09 28.20 -9.74
C LEU A 228 3.57 29.65 -9.68
N PRO A 229 2.23 29.87 -9.69
CA PRO A 229 1.66 31.22 -9.79
C PRO A 229 1.92 32.10 -8.54
N VAL A 230 2.38 31.52 -7.43
CA VAL A 230 2.61 32.22 -6.15
C VAL A 230 4.10 32.46 -5.86
N ILE A 231 5.02 31.67 -6.40
CA ILE A 231 6.45 31.67 -6.00
C ILE A 231 7.38 32.15 -7.14
N GLY A 232 6.86 32.37 -8.36
CA GLY A 232 7.65 32.90 -9.48
C GLY A 232 8.73 31.95 -10.02
N GLY A 233 8.69 30.68 -9.63
CA GLY A 233 9.60 29.63 -10.09
C GLY A 233 8.88 28.55 -10.91
N SER A 234 9.61 27.95 -11.85
CA SER A 234 9.14 26.79 -12.61
C SER A 234 9.72 25.50 -12.04
N VAL A 235 8.85 24.59 -11.58
CA VAL A 235 9.25 23.27 -11.08
C VAL A 235 8.59 22.22 -11.97
N PRO A 236 9.27 21.12 -12.34
CA PRO A 236 8.63 20.07 -13.14
C PRO A 236 7.38 19.55 -12.41
N TRP A 237 6.27 19.42 -13.13
CA TRP A 237 4.97 19.10 -12.53
C TRP A 237 4.98 17.78 -11.73
N ALA A 238 5.80 16.81 -12.16
CA ALA A 238 5.92 15.50 -11.51
C ALA A 238 6.47 15.61 -10.07
N TRP A 239 7.40 16.53 -9.83
CA TRP A 239 7.94 16.81 -8.49
C TRP A 239 6.91 17.48 -7.58
N LEU A 240 6.09 18.37 -8.14
CA LEU A 240 5.02 19.01 -7.39
C LEU A 240 3.95 17.99 -6.96
N TRP A 241 3.54 17.11 -7.87
CA TRP A 241 2.52 16.09 -7.53
C TRP A 241 3.08 15.05 -6.57
N LEU A 242 4.34 14.68 -6.70
CA LEU A 242 5.03 13.86 -5.71
C LEU A 242 5.01 14.52 -4.33
N PHE A 243 5.29 15.82 -4.24
CA PHE A 243 5.24 16.54 -2.96
C PHE A 243 3.83 16.50 -2.33
N PHE A 244 2.78 16.74 -3.12
CA PHE A 244 1.40 16.65 -2.64
C PHE A 244 1.02 15.23 -2.20
N ILE A 245 1.51 14.20 -2.90
CA ILE A 245 1.32 12.78 -2.51
C ILE A 245 2.02 12.49 -1.18
N THR A 246 3.22 13.04 -0.96
CA THR A 246 3.99 12.77 0.25
C THR A 246 3.46 13.49 1.50
N ILE A 247 2.79 14.63 1.34
CA ILE A 247 2.26 15.43 2.46
C ILE A 247 0.82 15.07 2.83
N SER A 248 0.09 14.38 1.92
CA SER A 248 -1.33 13.99 2.08
C SER A 248 -1.49 12.61 2.71
#